data_AF-A0AAI9X1G4-F1
#
_entry.id   AF-A0AAI9X1G4-F1
#
_cell.length_a   1.000
_cell.length_b   1.000
_cell.length_c   1.000
_cell.angle_alpha   90.00
_cell.angle_beta   90.00
_cell.angle_gamma   90.00
#
_symmetry.space_group_name_H-M   'P 1'
#
loop_
_entity.id
_entity.type
_entity.pdbx_description
1 polymer ?
#
loop_
_entity_poly.entity_id
_entity_poly.type
_entity_poly.pdbx_seq_one_letter_code
_entity_poly.pdbx_strand_id
1 'polypeptide(L)'
;MSLGRQGEADPIIDLMNEFVLSSLLKRGTKTWHGGGQSGDCESTIDLALASGNLSDSMIKCAIHGTEHRSDHHAIETVFDAPWSAPKYQERLLLKNAPWKEINARIASALTATPSGGTVQQKNDRLMTAVSETVHALTPKAKPSPHAKRWWTADLTQLRQIYTYWRVDLIGL
;
A
#
# COMPACT_ATOMS: atom_id res chain seq x y z
N MET A 1 -16.01 35.57 -8.33
CA MET A 1 -14.81 35.08 -7.59
C MET A 1 -14.76 35.82 -6.27
N SER A 2 -14.68 35.11 -5.14
CA SER A 2 -14.42 35.74 -3.84
C SER A 2 -13.00 36.29 -3.83
N LEU A 3 -12.82 37.55 -3.43
CA LEU A 3 -11.54 38.25 -3.38
C LEU A 3 -10.53 37.60 -2.40
N GLY A 4 -10.98 36.70 -1.52
CA GLY A 4 -10.19 36.17 -0.41
C GLY A 4 -9.24 35.00 -0.72
N ARG A 5 -9.28 34.40 -1.91
CA ARG A 5 -8.46 33.21 -2.27
C ARG A 5 -7.46 33.45 -3.41
N GLN A 6 -7.28 34.71 -3.79
CA GLN A 6 -6.35 35.09 -4.85
C GLN A 6 -4.91 34.91 -4.37
N GLY A 7 -4.07 34.23 -5.15
CA GLY A 7 -2.67 33.93 -4.80
C GLY A 7 -2.44 32.64 -4.01
N GLU A 8 -3.48 31.92 -3.57
CA GLU A 8 -3.32 30.63 -2.87
C GLU A 8 -2.58 29.56 -3.72
N ALA A 9 -2.60 29.71 -5.05
CA ALA A 9 -1.93 28.81 -5.97
C ALA A 9 -0.45 29.17 -6.21
N ASP A 10 0.01 30.36 -5.83
CA ASP A 10 1.37 30.82 -6.17
C ASP A 10 2.45 29.85 -5.65
N PRO A 11 2.39 29.33 -4.40
CA PRO A 11 3.40 28.40 -3.91
C PRO A 11 3.49 27.09 -4.69
N ILE A 12 2.37 26.57 -5.21
CA ILE A 12 2.39 25.33 -6.01
C ILE A 12 2.94 25.59 -7.42
N ILE A 13 2.70 26.77 -7.98
CA ILE A 13 3.27 27.19 -9.26
C ILE A 13 4.79 27.35 -9.14
N ASP A 14 5.27 27.96 -8.05
CA ASP A 14 6.70 28.08 -7.78
C ASP A 14 7.37 26.71 -7.63
N LEU A 15 6.75 25.78 -6.89
CA LEU A 15 7.22 24.38 -6.79
C LEU A 15 7.30 23.71 -8.17
N MET A 16 6.28 23.88 -9.00
CA MET A 16 6.27 23.31 -10.35
C MET A 16 7.40 23.86 -11.21
N ASN A 17 7.68 25.16 -11.11
CA ASN A 17 8.78 25.79 -11.85
C ASN A 17 10.15 25.34 -11.33
N GLU A 18 10.34 25.31 -10.01
CA GLU A 18 11.61 24.92 -9.36
C GLU A 18 12.03 23.50 -9.74
N PHE A 19 11.08 22.56 -9.74
CA PHE A 19 11.34 21.15 -10.00
C PHE A 19 10.99 20.70 -11.42
N VAL A 20 10.67 21.64 -12.31
CA VAL A 20 10.30 21.38 -13.72
C VAL A 20 9.19 20.31 -13.82
N LEU A 21 8.13 20.51 -13.04
CA LEU A 21 6.96 19.64 -13.00
C LEU A 21 5.87 20.15 -13.94
N SER A 22 5.21 19.21 -14.61
CA SER A 22 4.05 19.46 -15.45
C SER A 22 2.80 18.82 -14.86
N SER A 23 1.66 19.48 -15.03
CA SER A 23 0.35 18.87 -14.71
C SER A 23 0.03 17.79 -15.73
N LEU A 24 -0.20 16.58 -15.24
CA LEU A 24 -0.61 15.43 -16.05
C LEU A 24 -2.12 15.44 -16.36
N LEU A 25 -2.91 16.01 -15.46
CA LEU A 25 -4.34 16.15 -15.67
C LEU A 25 -4.64 17.18 -16.76
N LYS A 26 -5.63 16.86 -17.60
CA LYS A 26 -6.16 17.80 -18.60
C LYS A 26 -6.72 19.03 -17.89
N ARG A 27 -6.34 20.21 -18.39
CA ARG A 27 -6.89 21.49 -17.92
C ARG A 27 -8.43 21.47 -17.92
N GLY A 28 -9.02 21.90 -16.81
CA GLY A 28 -10.48 21.96 -16.62
C GLY A 28 -11.10 20.69 -16.03
N THR A 29 -10.31 19.64 -15.77
CA THR A 29 -10.81 18.43 -15.08
C THR A 29 -11.25 18.77 -13.66
N LYS A 30 -12.52 18.48 -13.33
CA LYS A 30 -13.07 18.68 -11.99
C LYS A 30 -12.66 17.52 -11.09
N THR A 31 -12.12 17.83 -9.92
CA THR A 31 -11.65 16.83 -8.95
C THR A 31 -12.42 16.89 -7.64
N TRP A 32 -13.20 17.95 -7.44
CA TRP A 32 -14.02 18.12 -6.25
C TRP A 32 -15.38 18.69 -6.62
N HIS A 33 -16.41 18.19 -5.92
CA HIS A 33 -17.81 18.56 -6.06
C HIS A 33 -18.39 18.76 -4.66
N GLY A 34 -18.76 20.00 -4.32
CA GLY A 34 -19.38 20.31 -3.03
C GLY A 34 -20.78 20.87 -3.18
N GLY A 35 -21.70 20.34 -2.37
CA GLY A 35 -23.03 20.94 -2.19
C GLY A 35 -22.97 22.11 -1.22
N GLY A 36 -23.28 23.32 -1.70
CA GLY A 36 -23.39 24.52 -0.88
C GLY A 36 -24.82 25.08 -0.83
N GLN A 37 -25.09 25.99 0.11
CA GLN A 37 -26.38 26.70 0.21
C GLN A 37 -26.75 27.49 -1.05
N SER A 38 -25.78 27.76 -1.93
CA SER A 38 -25.95 28.51 -3.18
C SER A 38 -25.95 27.65 -4.44
N GLY A 39 -25.99 26.32 -4.32
CA GLY A 39 -25.94 25.35 -5.42
C GLY A 39 -24.66 24.50 -5.45
N ASP A 40 -24.61 23.58 -6.41
CA ASP A 40 -23.47 22.68 -6.63
C ASP A 40 -22.24 23.46 -7.12
N CYS A 41 -21.10 23.22 -6.49
CA CYS A 41 -19.83 23.87 -6.81
C CYS A 41 -18.79 22.83 -7.26
N GLU A 42 -18.13 23.09 -8.40
CA GLU A 42 -17.09 22.23 -8.95
C GLU A 42 -15.73 22.92 -9.02
N SER A 43 -14.70 22.29 -8.48
CA SER A 43 -13.34 22.81 -8.51
C SER A 43 -12.29 21.76 -8.87
N THR A 44 -11.08 22.24 -9.17
CA THR A 44 -9.88 21.44 -9.44
C THR A 44 -8.88 21.77 -8.34
N ILE A 45 -8.87 20.98 -7.29
CA ILE A 45 -7.99 21.18 -6.13
C ILE A 45 -7.02 20.01 -5.91
N ASP A 46 -7.28 18.88 -6.56
CA ASP A 46 -6.41 17.72 -6.57
C ASP A 46 -5.58 17.73 -7.86
N LEU A 47 -4.26 17.57 -7.74
CA LEU A 47 -3.32 17.68 -8.85
C LEU A 47 -2.50 16.40 -8.99
N ALA A 48 -2.22 16.01 -10.24
CA ALA A 48 -1.21 15.01 -10.57
C ALA A 48 -0.07 15.69 -11.32
N LEU A 49 1.09 15.78 -10.68
CA LEU A 49 2.28 16.45 -11.19
C LEU A 49 3.39 15.44 -11.45
N ALA A 50 4.15 15.62 -12.53
CA ALA A 50 5.31 14.79 -12.82
C ALA A 50 6.42 15.59 -13.51
N SER A 51 7.65 15.12 -13.36
CA SER A 51 8.81 15.59 -14.13
C SER A 51 8.69 15.18 -15.60
N GLY A 52 9.48 15.80 -16.49
CA GLY A 52 9.42 15.56 -17.93
C GLY A 52 9.51 14.08 -18.32
N ASN A 53 10.56 13.38 -17.87
CA ASN A 53 10.77 11.96 -18.17
C ASN A 53 9.60 11.05 -17.76
N LEU A 54 8.98 11.31 -16.61
CA LEU A 54 7.85 10.53 -16.13
C LEU A 54 6.56 10.90 -16.89
N SER A 55 6.41 12.17 -17.24
CA SER A 55 5.30 12.66 -18.09
C SER A 55 5.32 12.01 -19.47
N ASP A 56 6.50 11.84 -20.07
CA ASP A 56 6.66 11.19 -21.38
C ASP A 56 6.23 9.71 -21.35
N SER A 57 6.34 9.06 -20.19
CA SER A 57 5.90 7.67 -19.99
C SER A 57 4.42 7.54 -19.61
N MET A 58 3.68 8.65 -19.47
CA MET A 58 2.28 8.60 -19.05
C MET A 58 1.38 8.01 -20.16
N ILE A 59 0.70 6.91 -19.84
CA ILE A 59 -0.33 6.30 -20.71
C ILE A 59 -1.69 6.96 -20.45
N LYS A 60 -2.02 7.28 -19.19
CA LYS A 60 -3.32 7.82 -18.79
C LYS A 60 -3.17 8.72 -17.57
N CYS A 61 -3.93 9.81 -17.52
CA CYS A 61 -4.24 10.54 -16.29
C CYS A 61 -5.66 11.10 -16.40
N ALA A 62 -6.58 10.58 -15.59
CA ALA A 62 -8.00 10.95 -15.65
C ALA A 62 -8.70 10.67 -14.31
N ILE A 63 -9.93 11.16 -14.18
CA ILE A 63 -10.80 10.75 -13.07
C ILE A 63 -11.07 9.25 -13.16
N HIS A 64 -10.93 8.57 -12.03
CA HIS A 64 -11.24 7.17 -11.89
C HIS A 64 -12.76 6.96 -11.97
N GLY A 65 -13.21 5.97 -12.75
CA GLY A 65 -14.62 5.77 -13.04
C GLY A 65 -15.48 5.29 -11.86
N THR A 66 -14.84 4.84 -10.77
CA THR A 66 -15.55 4.42 -9.57
C THR A 66 -15.63 5.57 -8.58
N GLU A 67 -16.84 6.07 -8.34
CA GLU A 67 -17.09 7.05 -7.28
C GLU A 67 -17.40 6.35 -5.96
N HIS A 68 -16.68 6.73 -4.91
CA HIS A 68 -16.88 6.19 -3.56
C HIS A 68 -17.84 7.05 -2.72
N ARG A 69 -18.71 7.81 -3.38
CA ARG A 69 -19.65 8.75 -2.74
C ARG A 69 -18.93 9.82 -1.90
N SER A 70 -17.67 10.12 -2.27
CA SER A 70 -16.91 11.25 -1.74
C SER A 70 -17.22 12.48 -2.58
N ASP A 71 -17.08 13.65 -1.98
CA ASP A 71 -17.01 14.96 -2.64
C ASP A 71 -15.73 15.14 -3.49
N HIS A 72 -14.73 14.28 -3.32
CA HIS A 72 -13.53 14.22 -4.17
C HIS A 72 -13.61 13.08 -5.19
N HIS A 73 -13.19 13.36 -6.42
CA HIS A 73 -12.98 12.37 -7.46
C HIS A 73 -11.54 11.86 -7.42
N ALA A 74 -11.39 10.54 -7.30
CA ALA A 74 -10.07 9.92 -7.36
C ALA A 74 -9.44 10.11 -8.74
N ILE A 75 -8.14 10.42 -8.79
CA ILE A 75 -7.37 10.53 -10.02
C ILE A 75 -6.62 9.21 -10.24
N GLU A 76 -6.78 8.62 -11.42
CA GLU A 76 -6.02 7.46 -11.88
C GLU A 76 -4.96 7.91 -12.88
N THR A 77 -3.70 7.61 -12.56
CA THR A 77 -2.56 7.82 -13.45
C THR A 77 -1.88 6.49 -13.74
N VAL A 78 -1.64 6.21 -15.02
CA VAL A 78 -0.98 4.99 -15.52
C VAL A 78 0.25 5.40 -16.30
N PHE A 79 1.39 4.77 -15.99
CA PHE A 79 2.67 4.98 -16.66
C PHE A 79 3.14 3.70 -17.35
N ASP A 80 3.79 3.85 -18.49
CA ASP A 80 4.59 2.83 -19.15
C ASP A 80 5.95 2.74 -18.47
N ALA A 81 6.00 2.01 -17.35
CA ALA A 81 7.22 1.84 -16.59
C ALA A 81 7.75 0.40 -16.76
N PRO A 82 9.02 0.22 -17.17
CA PRO A 82 9.64 -1.11 -17.25
C PRO A 82 10.00 -1.67 -15.85
N TRP A 83 9.52 -1.04 -14.77
CA TRP A 83 9.84 -1.47 -13.42
C TRP A 83 9.10 -2.77 -13.10
N SER A 84 9.85 -3.81 -12.76
CA SER A 84 9.25 -5.02 -12.21
C SER A 84 8.47 -4.65 -10.95
N ALA A 85 7.21 -5.09 -10.86
CA ALA A 85 6.43 -4.98 -9.63
C ALA A 85 7.29 -5.45 -8.45
N PRO A 86 7.29 -4.76 -7.30
CA PRO A 86 8.06 -5.18 -6.13
C PRO A 86 7.74 -6.65 -5.84
N LYS A 87 8.74 -7.53 -5.93
CA LYS A 87 8.59 -8.91 -5.51
C LYS A 87 8.44 -8.90 -3.99
N TYR A 88 7.20 -8.93 -3.52
CA TYR A 88 6.94 -9.04 -2.09
C TYR A 88 7.51 -10.38 -1.61
N GLN A 89 8.53 -10.33 -0.74
CA GLN A 89 9.00 -11.54 -0.11
C GLN A 89 7.87 -12.10 0.77
N GLU A 90 7.57 -13.37 0.56
CA GLU A 90 6.55 -14.06 1.33
C GLU A 90 6.96 -14.08 2.81
N ARG A 91 6.24 -13.33 3.64
CA ARG A 91 6.54 -13.24 5.07
C ARG A 91 6.09 -14.51 5.78
N LEU A 92 6.97 -15.10 6.58
CA LEU A 92 6.59 -16.21 7.46
C LEU A 92 5.53 -15.76 8.46
N LEU A 93 4.46 -16.54 8.59
CA LEU A 93 3.39 -16.30 9.55
C LEU A 93 3.74 -16.98 10.89
N LEU A 94 4.75 -16.46 11.59
CA LEU A 94 5.31 -17.06 12.81
C LEU A 94 4.25 -17.33 13.90
N LYS A 95 3.20 -16.51 13.98
CA LYS A 95 2.07 -16.73 14.89
C LYS A 95 1.28 -18.03 14.64
N ASN A 96 1.38 -18.58 13.43
CA ASN A 96 0.73 -19.82 13.02
C ASN A 96 1.74 -20.95 12.81
N ALA A 97 3.00 -20.78 13.22
CA ALA A 97 4.02 -21.79 13.05
C ALA A 97 3.71 -23.03 13.91
N PRO A 98 3.84 -24.26 13.36
CA PRO A 98 3.65 -25.49 14.12
C PRO A 98 4.90 -25.76 14.97
N TRP A 99 5.08 -25.00 16.05
CA TRP A 99 6.31 -25.01 16.86
C TRP A 99 6.69 -26.40 17.38
N LYS A 100 5.71 -27.26 17.68
CA LYS A 100 5.97 -28.65 18.11
C LYS A 100 6.69 -29.46 17.02
N GLU A 101 6.22 -29.39 15.78
CA GLU A 101 6.83 -30.11 14.64
C GLU A 101 8.17 -29.51 14.25
N ILE A 102 8.28 -28.17 14.30
CA ILE A 102 9.54 -27.45 14.08
C ILE A 102 10.59 -27.93 15.08
N ASN A 103 10.27 -27.95 16.38
CA ASN A 103 11.20 -28.40 17.41
C ASN A 103 11.59 -29.87 17.23
N ALA A 104 10.64 -30.75 16.90
CA ALA A 104 10.91 -32.16 16.66
C ALA A 104 11.86 -32.37 15.47
N ARG A 105 11.65 -31.63 14.37
CA ARG A 105 12.48 -31.71 13.17
C ARG A 105 13.88 -31.13 13.38
N ILE A 106 14.01 -30.02 14.11
CA ILE A 106 15.33 -29.47 14.50
C ILE A 106 16.08 -30.48 15.38
N ALA A 107 15.42 -31.04 16.39
CA ALA A 107 16.05 -32.04 17.27
C ALA A 107 16.53 -33.26 16.47
N SER A 108 15.71 -33.79 15.55
CA SER A 108 16.09 -34.90 14.68
C SER A 108 17.27 -34.56 13.76
N ALA A 109 17.31 -33.36 13.18
CA ALA A 109 18.43 -32.92 12.33
C ALA A 109 19.74 -32.78 13.13
N LEU A 110 19.65 -32.30 14.38
CA LEU A 110 20.80 -32.13 15.27
C LEU A 110 21.29 -33.44 15.89
N THR A 111 20.47 -34.48 16.02
CA THR A 111 20.91 -35.80 16.46
C THR A 111 21.52 -36.62 15.32
N ALA A 112 21.04 -36.45 14.08
CA ALA A 112 21.47 -37.24 12.93
C ALA A 112 22.88 -36.91 12.39
N THR A 113 23.45 -35.76 12.74
CA THR A 113 24.76 -35.34 12.22
C THR A 113 25.87 -35.34 13.29
N PRO A 114 27.13 -35.67 12.93
CA PRO A 114 28.17 -36.07 13.89
C PRO A 114 28.54 -34.99 14.91
N SER A 115 29.00 -35.41 16.10
CA SER A 115 29.35 -34.54 17.25
C SER A 115 30.67 -33.75 17.09
N GLY A 116 31.44 -34.02 16.03
CA GLY A 116 32.72 -33.38 15.75
C GLY A 116 32.61 -31.95 15.22
N GLY A 117 33.75 -31.26 15.15
CA GLY A 117 33.88 -29.93 14.54
C GLY A 117 34.11 -28.78 15.53
N THR A 118 34.51 -27.64 14.97
CA THR A 118 34.76 -26.39 15.71
C THR A 118 33.46 -25.78 16.24
N VAL A 119 33.56 -24.83 17.17
CA VAL A 119 32.40 -24.07 17.67
C VAL A 119 31.65 -23.38 16.52
N GLN A 120 32.36 -22.83 15.54
CA GLN A 120 31.76 -22.19 14.37
C GLN A 120 30.92 -23.18 13.55
N GLN A 121 31.47 -24.36 13.25
CA GLN A 121 30.76 -25.40 12.50
C GLN A 121 29.49 -25.87 13.23
N LYS A 122 29.55 -25.95 14.56
CA LYS A 122 28.37 -26.28 15.39
C LYS A 122 27.31 -25.18 15.32
N ASN A 123 27.71 -23.91 15.35
CA ASN A 123 26.79 -22.78 15.20
C ASN A 123 26.16 -22.74 13.80
N ASP A 124 26.95 -22.88 12.75
CA ASP A 124 26.47 -22.85 11.36
C ASP A 124 25.46 -23.97 11.11
N ARG A 125 25.70 -25.15 11.67
CA ARG A 125 24.77 -26.29 11.63
C ARG A 125 23.47 -26.00 12.36
N LEU A 126 23.54 -25.40 13.56
CA LEU A 126 22.34 -25.00 14.30
C LEU A 126 21.53 -23.99 13.51
N MET A 127 22.19 -22.94 12.99
CA MET A 127 21.54 -21.89 12.21
C MET A 127 20.90 -22.45 10.94
N THR A 128 21.58 -23.38 10.25
CA THR A 128 21.06 -24.05 9.06
C THR A 128 19.82 -24.87 9.41
N ALA A 129 19.90 -25.76 10.41
CA ALA A 129 18.78 -26.61 10.80
C ALA A 129 17.55 -25.80 11.26
N VAL A 130 17.76 -24.71 12.01
CA VAL A 130 16.70 -23.81 12.45
C VAL A 130 16.10 -23.08 11.25
N SER A 131 16.93 -22.43 10.44
CA SER A 131 16.47 -21.62 9.30
C SER A 131 15.68 -22.46 8.30
N GLU A 132 16.22 -23.60 7.88
CA GLU A 132 15.56 -24.50 6.94
C GLU A 132 14.24 -25.02 7.48
N THR A 133 14.21 -25.46 8.74
CA THR A 133 12.99 -26.02 9.35
C THR A 133 11.91 -24.96 9.50
N VAL A 134 12.28 -23.77 10.00
CA VAL A 134 11.35 -22.65 10.18
C VAL A 134 10.80 -22.21 8.83
N HIS A 135 11.63 -22.09 7.79
CA HIS A 135 11.18 -21.73 6.44
C HIS A 135 10.33 -22.81 5.78
N ALA A 136 10.61 -24.10 6.01
CA ALA A 136 9.89 -25.20 5.41
C ALA A 136 8.52 -25.45 6.04
N LEU A 137 8.39 -25.29 7.36
CA LEU A 137 7.19 -25.67 8.10
C LEU A 137 6.30 -24.48 8.48
N THR A 138 6.84 -23.26 8.55
CA THR A 138 6.02 -22.09 8.88
C THR A 138 5.17 -21.69 7.69
N PRO A 139 3.84 -21.61 7.83
CA PRO A 139 2.97 -21.12 6.77
C PRO A 139 3.39 -19.71 6.34
N LYS A 140 3.31 -19.45 5.03
CA LYS A 140 3.60 -18.13 4.49
C LYS A 140 2.34 -17.28 4.47
N ALA A 141 2.48 -16.02 4.84
CA ALA A 141 1.39 -15.06 4.71
C ALA A 141 1.08 -14.87 3.23
N LYS A 142 -0.20 -15.01 2.85
CA LYS A 142 -0.64 -14.68 1.49
C LYS A 142 -0.36 -13.20 1.23
N PRO A 143 0.45 -12.86 0.20
CA PRO A 143 0.54 -11.48 -0.25
C PRO A 143 -0.86 -11.05 -0.70
N SER A 144 -1.37 -9.96 -0.15
CA SER A 144 -2.58 -9.33 -0.67
C SER A 144 -2.19 -7.97 -1.25
N PRO A 145 -2.59 -7.65 -2.49
CA PRO A 145 -2.41 -6.32 -3.07
C PRO A 145 -3.03 -5.21 -2.23
N HIS A 146 -3.99 -5.56 -1.36
CA HIS A 146 -4.70 -4.64 -0.49
C HIS A 146 -4.29 -4.75 0.99
N ALA A 147 -3.27 -5.57 1.32
CA ALA A 147 -2.76 -5.68 2.68
C ALA A 147 -2.04 -4.40 3.10
N LYS A 148 -2.72 -3.59 3.93
CA LYS A 148 -2.09 -2.41 4.53
C LYS A 148 -1.20 -2.86 5.69
N ARG A 149 0.07 -2.43 5.71
CA ARG A 149 1.07 -2.79 6.77
C ARG A 149 0.60 -2.48 8.19
N TRP A 150 -0.23 -1.44 8.34
CA TRP A 150 -0.79 -0.96 9.60
C TRP A 150 -2.12 -1.62 9.99
N TRP A 151 -2.65 -2.53 9.17
CA TRP A 151 -3.94 -3.17 9.42
C TRP A 151 -3.81 -4.29 10.46
N THR A 152 -4.54 -4.17 11.57
CA THR A 152 -4.54 -5.12 12.69
C THR A 152 -5.87 -5.91 12.75
N ALA A 153 -5.92 -6.94 13.60
CA ALA A 153 -7.17 -7.66 13.89
C ALA A 153 -8.21 -6.71 14.51
N ASP A 154 -7.80 -5.82 15.40
CA ASP A 154 -8.67 -4.83 16.04
C ASP A 154 -9.29 -3.88 15.01
N LEU A 155 -8.50 -3.43 14.01
CA LEU A 155 -9.02 -2.62 12.90
C LEU A 155 -10.02 -3.40 12.02
N THR A 156 -9.90 -4.72 11.95
CA THR A 156 -10.89 -5.57 11.27
C THR A 156 -12.20 -5.61 12.05
N GLN A 157 -12.14 -5.74 13.38
CA GLN A 157 -13.32 -5.67 14.24
C GLN A 157 -13.98 -4.29 14.18
N LEU A 158 -13.20 -3.21 14.30
CA LEU A 158 -13.70 -1.84 14.18
C LEU A 158 -14.37 -1.58 12.82
N ARG A 159 -13.78 -2.07 11.72
CA ARG A 159 -14.40 -1.99 10.39
C ARG A 159 -15.73 -2.74 10.34
N GLN A 160 -15.82 -3.94 10.92
CA GLN A 160 -17.06 -4.71 10.97
C GLN A 160 -18.14 -3.98 11.77
N ILE A 161 -17.80 -3.47 12.96
CA ILE A 161 -18.68 -2.66 13.80
C ILE A 161 -19.18 -1.43 13.02
N TYR A 162 -18.26 -0.66 12.43
CA TYR A 162 -18.62 0.52 11.63
C TYR A 162 -19.52 0.15 10.44
N THR A 163 -19.23 -0.96 9.75
CA THR A 163 -20.03 -1.41 8.60
C THR A 163 -21.44 -1.82 9.05
N TYR A 164 -21.57 -2.53 10.16
CA TYR A 164 -22.85 -2.90 10.77
C TYR A 164 -23.69 -1.67 11.08
N TRP A 165 -23.15 -0.71 11.83
CA TRP A 165 -23.87 0.52 12.17
C TRP A 165 -24.22 1.35 10.94
N ARG A 166 -23.36 1.38 9.93
CA ARG A 166 -23.63 2.10 8.68
C ARG A 166 -24.76 1.48 7.86
N VAL A 167 -24.95 0.16 7.90
CA VAL A 167 -26.08 -0.50 7.23
C VAL A 167 -27.37 -0.24 8.02
N ASP A 168 -27.32 -0.31 9.35
CA ASP A 168 -28.49 -0.07 10.22
C ASP A 168 -28.97 1.39 10.21
N LEU A 169 -28.06 2.38 10.17
CA LEU A 169 -28.42 3.81 10.14
C LEU A 169 -28.95 4.31 8.79
N ILE A 170 -28.69 3.60 7.69
CA ILE A 170 -29.10 4.00 6.34
C ILE A 170 -30.39 3.28 5.91
N GLY A 171 -30.90 2.31 6.69
CA GLY A 171 -32.20 1.68 6.48
C GLY A 171 -32.34 1.03 5.10
N LEU A 172 -31.43 0.11 4.78
CA LEU A 172 -31.66 -0.89 3.73
C LEU A 172 -32.21 -2.16 4.35
#